data_AF-A0A971G5P0-F1
#
_entry.id   AF-A0A971G5P0-F1
#
_cell.length_a   1.000
_cell.length_b   1.000
_cell.length_c   1.000
_cell.angle_alpha   90.00
_cell.angle_beta   90.00
_cell.angle_gamma   90.00
#
_symmetry.space_group_name_H-M   'P 1'
#
loop_
_entity.id
_entity.type
_entity.pdbx_description
1 polymer ?
#
loop_
_entity_poly.entity_id
_entity_poly.type
_entity_poly.pdbx_seq_one_letter_code
_entity_poly.pdbx_strand_id
1 'polypeptide(L)'
;MRINANKKIHKLRRDPYRQLLRMAGVLGIVLVVGLGMYYLCSVLIVNDYQTKKVAMEKDNIEAEQEFNARMNALRNNNAGPSSSSYDPEERNLAYWEKTIGENLWRIEDKGRAGLENTNTITMDRSSLLKGGLLLVNPWHALPQDFTDTELVSVGSSTGFKIQVQDNTVKLFPVAMDALTAMIEAAKAEANLEDYIVREGYRSMDTQTELFNAKMEELSGKYSGDILIEQTKKSVNYPGTSEYQTGLSFRMDVYNRNNAELNKLKFQQSDQGKWFTENSWRYGVIFRFPTADFPTPQWEDKSYKTGVSVQMSLYRYVGKAHAAAMCIMDYCLEEYVEFLMDHPHICVYKDGALQYEIYRLPSSEALDTYDLPVPNPANDYQASLDNMNGVVMAYSFGQ
;
A
#
# COMPACT_ATOMS: atom_id res chain seq x y z
N MET A 1 45.88 97.54 38.35
CA MET A 1 44.58 96.85 38.41
C MET A 1 44.76 95.41 37.94
N ARG A 2 44.64 94.46 38.89
CA ARG A 2 44.28 93.01 38.82
C ARG A 2 44.84 92.06 37.72
N ILE A 3 45.80 91.23 38.13
CA ILE A 3 45.96 89.74 38.12
C ILE A 3 45.01 88.86 37.25
N ASN A 4 45.57 87.91 36.46
CA ASN A 4 45.42 86.41 36.49
C ASN A 4 45.66 85.79 35.09
N ALA A 5 46.57 84.83 34.84
CA ALA A 5 46.90 83.51 35.42
C ALA A 5 46.27 82.32 34.64
N ASN A 6 47.19 81.53 34.04
CA ASN A 6 47.13 80.13 33.61
C ASN A 6 45.80 79.36 33.69
N LYS A 7 45.44 78.67 32.60
CA LYS A 7 44.52 77.53 32.62
C LYS A 7 45.11 76.32 31.89
N LYS A 8 45.63 75.35 32.67
CA LYS A 8 45.93 73.98 32.23
C LYS A 8 44.61 73.21 32.07
N ILE A 9 44.44 72.52 30.94
CA ILE A 9 43.27 71.69 30.65
C ILE A 9 43.54 70.25 31.14
N HIS A 10 42.79 69.80 32.14
CA HIS A 10 42.72 68.39 32.54
C HIS A 10 41.60 67.67 31.76
N LYS A 11 41.94 66.62 31.00
CA LYS A 11 40.96 65.68 30.40
C LYS A 11 40.45 64.72 31.48
N LEU A 12 39.15 64.75 31.76
CA LEU A 12 38.46 63.80 32.63
C LEU A 12 38.45 62.38 32.02
N ARG A 13 38.92 61.38 32.77
CA ARG A 13 38.73 59.94 32.47
C ARG A 13 37.23 59.59 32.60
N ARG A 14 36.66 58.96 31.58
CA ARG A 14 35.25 58.50 31.57
C ARG A 14 35.05 57.36 32.57
N ASP A 15 33.94 57.43 33.31
CA ASP A 15 33.52 56.46 34.32
C ASP A 15 33.09 55.11 33.68
N PRO A 16 33.79 54.00 33.95
CA PRO A 16 33.56 52.72 33.29
C PRO A 16 32.22 52.06 33.67
N TYR A 17 31.68 52.31 34.86
CA TYR A 17 30.40 51.72 35.29
C TYR A 17 29.22 52.32 34.52
N ARG A 18 29.32 53.60 34.19
CA ARG A 18 28.29 54.31 33.41
C ARG A 18 28.27 53.86 31.93
N GLN A 19 29.41 53.40 31.40
CA GLN A 19 29.47 52.78 30.07
C GLN A 19 28.88 51.37 30.06
N LEU A 20 29.20 50.55 31.07
CA LEU A 20 28.64 49.21 31.23
C LEU A 20 27.11 49.24 31.37
N LEU A 21 26.57 50.16 32.17
CA LEU A 21 25.12 50.30 32.34
C LEU A 21 24.41 50.69 31.04
N ARG A 22 25.04 51.54 30.22
CA ARG A 22 24.52 51.89 28.88
C ARG A 22 24.56 50.71 27.93
N MET A 23 25.64 49.92 27.93
CA MET A 23 25.73 48.73 27.09
C MET A 23 24.72 47.65 27.50
N ALA A 24 24.51 47.43 28.80
CA ALA A 24 23.50 46.51 29.31
C ALA A 24 22.08 46.95 28.92
N GLY A 25 21.79 48.26 28.99
CA GLY A 25 20.52 48.82 28.51
C GLY A 25 20.31 48.61 27.01
N VAL A 26 21.34 48.82 26.19
CA VAL A 26 21.29 48.57 24.73
C VAL A 26 21.08 47.09 24.43
N LEU A 27 21.78 46.18 25.12
CA LEU A 27 21.59 44.74 24.97
C LEU A 27 20.18 44.29 25.36
N GLY A 28 19.62 44.83 26.44
CA GLY A 28 18.24 44.55 26.84
C GLY A 28 17.22 44.98 25.77
N ILE A 29 17.43 46.15 25.16
CA ILE A 29 16.57 46.64 24.06
C ILE A 29 16.71 45.73 22.83
N VAL A 30 17.92 45.34 22.45
CA VAL A 30 18.16 44.42 21.31
C VAL A 30 17.47 43.08 21.53
N LEU A 31 17.50 42.55 22.75
CA LEU A 31 16.90 41.26 23.08
C LEU A 31 15.37 41.31 23.00
N VAL A 32 14.76 42.38 23.52
CA VAL A 32 13.29 42.58 23.41
C VAL A 32 12.86 42.76 21.96
N VAL A 33 13.61 43.53 21.18
CA VAL A 33 13.34 43.70 19.74
C VAL A 33 13.51 42.39 18.97
N GLY A 34 14.52 41.59 19.30
CA GLY A 34 14.74 40.25 18.72
C GLY A 34 13.61 39.28 19.01
N LEU A 35 13.12 39.23 20.25
CA LEU A 35 11.97 38.42 20.63
C LEU A 35 10.68 38.88 19.94
N GLY A 36 10.48 40.19 19.80
CA GLY A 36 9.36 40.76 19.06
C GLY A 36 9.37 40.37 17.58
N MET A 37 10.54 40.43 16.93
CA MET A 37 10.70 39.98 15.54
C MET A 37 10.46 38.48 15.39
N TYR A 38 11.00 37.66 16.30
CA TYR A 38 10.78 36.22 16.28
C TYR A 38 9.29 35.86 16.39
N TYR A 39 8.56 36.50 17.30
CA TYR A 39 7.12 36.30 17.48
C TYR A 39 6.33 36.75 16.25
N LEU A 40 6.67 37.90 15.65
CA LEU A 40 6.04 38.35 14.41
C LEU A 40 6.29 37.37 13.25
N CYS A 41 7.52 36.88 13.09
CA CYS A 41 7.85 35.89 12.08
C CYS A 41 7.12 34.56 12.31
N SER A 42 7.01 34.09 13.55
CA SER A 42 6.31 32.83 13.84
C SER A 42 4.81 32.93 13.53
N VAL A 43 4.17 34.05 13.88
CA VAL A 43 2.75 34.31 13.56
C VAL A 43 2.53 34.37 12.05
N LEU A 44 3.42 35.03 11.31
CA LEU A 44 3.33 35.11 9.84
C LEU A 44 3.48 33.73 9.18
N ILE A 45 4.41 32.90 9.66
CA ILE A 45 4.62 31.53 9.15
C ILE A 45 3.42 30.65 9.44
N VAL A 46 2.86 30.68 10.66
CA VAL A 46 1.68 29.90 11.02
C VAL A 46 0.47 30.31 10.18
N ASN A 47 0.30 31.61 9.93
CA ASN A 47 -0.82 32.10 9.12
C ASN A 47 -0.66 31.72 7.63
N ASP A 48 0.55 31.80 7.07
CA ASP A 48 0.84 31.33 5.71
C ASP A 48 0.60 29.82 5.58
N TYR A 49 1.01 29.03 6.58
CA TYR A 49 0.77 27.59 6.64
C TYR A 49 -0.73 27.25 6.66
N GLN A 50 -1.51 27.88 7.53
CA GLN A 50 -2.96 27.65 7.60
C GLN A 50 -3.64 28.05 6.29
N THR A 51 -3.21 29.16 5.68
CA THR A 51 -3.74 29.62 4.39
C THR A 51 -3.46 28.61 3.27
N LYS A 52 -2.23 28.08 3.19
CA LYS A 52 -1.85 27.07 2.20
C LYS A 52 -2.51 25.72 2.43
N LYS A 53 -2.66 25.32 3.68
CA LYS A 53 -3.38 24.07 4.03
C LYS A 53 -4.84 24.14 3.60
N VAL A 54 -5.53 25.24 3.92
CA VAL A 54 -6.91 25.47 3.48
C VAL A 54 -7.00 25.55 1.95
N ALA A 55 -6.01 26.15 1.28
CA ALA A 55 -5.94 26.15 -0.18
C ALA A 55 -5.76 24.73 -0.75
N MET A 56 -4.89 23.90 -0.19
CA MET A 56 -4.71 22.51 -0.64
C MET A 56 -5.93 21.62 -0.33
N GLU A 57 -6.56 21.76 0.83
CA GLU A 57 -7.82 21.07 1.14
C GLU A 57 -8.91 21.50 0.17
N LYS A 58 -8.98 22.80 -0.16
CA LYS A 58 -9.89 23.32 -1.17
C LYS A 58 -9.57 22.78 -2.56
N ASP A 59 -8.32 22.77 -2.99
CA ASP A 59 -7.90 22.25 -4.31
C ASP A 59 -8.16 20.74 -4.41
N ASN A 60 -7.97 19.97 -3.33
CA ASN A 60 -8.28 18.55 -3.27
C ASN A 60 -9.79 18.30 -3.33
N ILE A 61 -10.59 19.07 -2.59
CA ILE A 61 -12.05 19.01 -2.65
C ILE A 61 -12.56 19.44 -4.03
N GLU A 62 -11.98 20.48 -4.63
CA GLU A 62 -12.32 20.94 -5.98
C GLU A 62 -11.93 19.90 -7.03
N ALA A 63 -10.76 19.27 -6.93
CA ALA A 63 -10.34 18.17 -7.80
C ALA A 63 -11.23 16.93 -7.64
N GLU A 64 -11.62 16.59 -6.41
CA GLU A 64 -12.56 15.50 -6.12
C GLU A 64 -13.96 15.82 -6.67
N GLN A 65 -14.43 17.07 -6.52
CA GLN A 65 -15.70 17.53 -7.08
C GLN A 65 -15.67 17.61 -8.61
N GLU A 66 -14.57 18.05 -9.22
CA GLU A 66 -14.39 18.11 -10.67
C GLU A 66 -14.29 16.70 -11.26
N PHE A 67 -13.58 15.79 -10.60
CA PHE A 67 -13.54 14.38 -10.93
C PHE A 67 -14.93 13.75 -10.81
N ASN A 68 -15.63 13.95 -9.70
CA ASN A 68 -16.99 13.45 -9.49
C ASN A 68 -17.99 14.07 -10.47
N ALA A 69 -17.85 15.34 -10.83
CA ALA A 69 -18.67 16.01 -11.84
C ALA A 69 -18.38 15.48 -13.25
N ARG A 70 -17.11 15.22 -13.59
CA ARG A 70 -16.70 14.57 -14.84
C ARG A 70 -17.23 13.13 -14.92
N MET A 71 -17.13 12.38 -13.83
CA MET A 71 -17.69 11.03 -13.73
C MET A 71 -19.22 11.04 -13.79
N ASN A 72 -19.90 12.00 -13.16
CA ASN A 72 -21.35 12.17 -13.26
C ASN A 72 -21.80 12.67 -14.63
N ALA A 73 -21.02 13.50 -15.32
CA ALA A 73 -21.29 13.91 -16.70
C ALA A 73 -21.13 12.73 -17.67
N LEU A 74 -20.14 11.86 -17.45
CA LEU A 74 -20.00 10.59 -18.17
C LEU A 74 -21.16 9.62 -17.86
N ARG A 75 -21.64 9.58 -16.61
CA ARG A 75 -22.82 8.80 -16.21
C ARG A 75 -24.12 9.34 -16.80
N ASN A 76 -24.30 10.67 -16.86
CA ASN A 76 -25.47 11.30 -17.49
C ASN A 76 -25.46 11.13 -19.02
N ASN A 77 -24.28 11.12 -19.64
CA ASN A 77 -24.14 10.78 -21.06
C ASN A 77 -24.42 9.29 -21.35
N ASN A 78 -24.38 8.43 -20.32
CA ASN A 78 -24.72 7.00 -20.40
C ASN A 78 -26.03 6.63 -19.66
N ALA A 79 -26.82 7.61 -19.21
CA ALA A 79 -28.09 7.38 -18.54
C ALA A 79 -29.22 7.20 -19.58
N GLY A 80 -29.33 6.00 -20.14
CA GLY A 80 -30.57 5.48 -20.74
C GLY A 80 -31.49 4.86 -19.67
N PRO A 81 -32.80 4.77 -19.93
CA PRO A 81 -33.85 4.88 -18.90
C PRO A 81 -33.99 3.66 -17.98
N SER A 82 -34.44 3.93 -16.76
CA SER A 82 -34.91 2.96 -15.79
C SER A 82 -36.17 2.22 -16.27
N SER A 83 -36.20 0.93 -15.93
CA SER A 83 -37.31 -0.05 -15.99
C SER A 83 -37.99 -0.27 -17.34
N SER A 84 -37.57 -1.31 -18.06
CA SER A 84 -38.50 -2.20 -18.79
C SER A 84 -37.83 -3.51 -19.20
N SER A 85 -38.57 -4.61 -18.97
CA SER A 85 -38.55 -5.90 -19.67
C SER A 85 -37.21 -6.49 -20.12
N TYR A 86 -36.82 -7.53 -19.40
CA TYR A 86 -35.80 -8.53 -19.75
C TYR A 86 -36.04 -9.11 -21.15
N ASP A 87 -35.06 -9.00 -22.04
CA ASP A 87 -34.98 -9.66 -23.35
C ASP A 87 -33.59 -10.33 -23.46
N PRO A 88 -33.49 -11.65 -23.69
CA PRO A 88 -32.26 -12.43 -23.46
C PRO A 88 -31.38 -12.64 -24.69
N GLU A 89 -31.37 -11.72 -25.67
CA GLU A 89 -30.47 -11.82 -26.83
C GLU A 89 -29.18 -11.01 -26.63
N GLU A 90 -28.08 -11.76 -26.41
CA GLU A 90 -26.67 -11.40 -26.55
C GLU A 90 -26.24 -9.99 -26.09
N ARG A 91 -26.06 -9.82 -24.78
CA ARG A 91 -25.04 -8.86 -24.32
C ARG A 91 -23.68 -9.43 -24.73
N ASN A 92 -23.00 -8.77 -25.67
CA ASN A 92 -21.55 -8.92 -25.88
C ASN A 92 -20.81 -8.42 -24.63
N LEU A 93 -20.90 -9.19 -23.52
CA LEU A 93 -20.16 -8.92 -22.31
C LEU A 93 -18.68 -9.18 -22.58
N ALA A 94 -17.83 -8.33 -21.99
CA ALA A 94 -16.39 -8.48 -22.15
C ALA A 94 -15.93 -9.81 -21.56
N TYR A 95 -14.95 -10.42 -22.21
CA TYR A 95 -14.26 -11.59 -21.69
C TYR A 95 -12.76 -11.47 -21.95
N TRP A 96 -11.98 -12.16 -21.13
CA TRP A 96 -10.53 -12.22 -21.22
C TRP A 96 -10.11 -13.69 -21.25
N GLU A 97 -9.16 -14.04 -22.11
CA GLU A 97 -8.65 -15.40 -22.23
C GLU A 97 -7.13 -15.43 -22.15
N LYS A 98 -6.60 -16.45 -21.49
CA LYS A 98 -5.16 -16.73 -21.45
C LYS A 98 -4.95 -18.23 -21.35
N THR A 99 -4.11 -18.78 -22.21
CA THR A 99 -3.62 -20.15 -22.07
C THR A 99 -2.45 -20.18 -21.10
N ILE A 100 -2.55 -20.98 -20.04
CA ILE A 100 -1.49 -21.17 -19.04
C ILE A 100 -1.18 -22.66 -18.96
N GLY A 101 0.01 -23.04 -19.41
CA GLY A 101 0.35 -24.45 -19.66
C GLY A 101 -0.56 -25.02 -20.74
N GLU A 102 -1.26 -26.12 -20.43
CA GLU A 102 -2.20 -26.78 -21.34
C GLU A 102 -3.66 -26.32 -21.18
N ASN A 103 -3.95 -25.50 -20.15
CA ASN A 103 -5.32 -25.12 -19.80
C ASN A 103 -5.68 -23.75 -20.36
N LEU A 104 -6.87 -23.63 -20.94
CA LEU A 104 -7.46 -22.36 -21.33
C LEU A 104 -8.22 -21.75 -20.15
N TRP A 105 -7.79 -20.57 -19.72
CA TRP A 105 -8.50 -19.79 -18.72
C TRP A 105 -9.31 -18.69 -19.38
N ARG A 106 -10.55 -18.50 -18.93
CA ARG A 106 -11.47 -17.48 -19.43
C ARG A 106 -12.13 -16.75 -18.28
N ILE A 107 -12.10 -15.43 -18.29
CA ILE A 107 -12.88 -14.58 -17.39
C ILE A 107 -14.03 -14.00 -18.19
N GLU A 108 -15.25 -14.12 -17.68
CA GLU A 108 -16.43 -13.51 -18.27
C GLU A 108 -17.00 -12.46 -17.33
N ASP A 109 -17.21 -11.25 -17.85
CA ASP A 109 -17.99 -10.23 -17.17
C ASP A 109 -19.46 -10.63 -17.15
N LYS A 110 -20.10 -10.60 -15.98
CA LYS A 110 -21.54 -10.79 -15.77
C LYS A 110 -22.25 -9.46 -15.54
N GLY A 111 -21.52 -8.35 -15.65
CA GLY A 111 -21.98 -6.98 -15.51
C GLY A 111 -22.45 -6.71 -14.09
N ARG A 112 -23.72 -6.28 -13.97
CA ARG A 112 -24.37 -5.99 -12.68
C ARG A 112 -25.47 -6.99 -12.36
N ALA A 113 -25.45 -8.16 -12.99
CA ALA A 113 -26.34 -9.24 -12.61
C ALA A 113 -26.07 -9.61 -11.14
N GLY A 114 -27.13 -9.79 -10.35
CA GLY A 114 -26.98 -10.30 -8.99
C GLY A 114 -26.59 -11.78 -8.99
N LEU A 115 -26.15 -12.26 -7.83
CA LEU A 115 -25.93 -13.68 -7.60
C LEU A 115 -27.27 -14.43 -7.52
N GLU A 116 -27.27 -15.68 -7.96
CA GLU A 116 -28.44 -16.55 -7.90
C GLU A 116 -28.35 -17.53 -6.71
N ASN A 117 -29.51 -17.92 -6.16
CA ASN A 117 -29.63 -18.96 -5.12
C ASN A 117 -28.71 -18.74 -3.90
N THR A 118 -28.78 -17.54 -3.30
CA THR A 118 -27.88 -17.14 -2.21
C THR A 118 -28.47 -17.34 -0.82
N ASN A 119 -27.63 -17.73 0.13
CA ASN A 119 -27.85 -17.53 1.56
C ASN A 119 -27.05 -16.31 2.04
N THR A 120 -27.37 -15.81 3.23
CA THR A 120 -26.64 -14.69 3.86
C THR A 120 -25.78 -15.18 5.01
N ILE A 121 -24.54 -14.70 5.06
CA ILE A 121 -23.65 -14.81 6.22
C ILE A 121 -23.37 -13.41 6.77
N THR A 122 -23.03 -13.31 8.06
CA THR A 122 -22.58 -12.05 8.66
C THR A 122 -21.09 -12.18 9.00
N MET A 123 -20.28 -11.21 8.57
CA MET A 123 -18.84 -11.18 8.84
C MET A 123 -18.41 -9.87 9.50
N ASP A 124 -17.48 -9.98 10.45
CA ASP A 124 -16.89 -8.83 11.12
C ASP A 124 -15.88 -8.12 10.22
N ARG A 125 -15.85 -6.78 10.31
CA ARG A 125 -14.91 -5.92 9.56
C ARG A 125 -13.46 -6.34 9.74
N SER A 126 -13.05 -6.66 10.97
CA SER A 126 -11.68 -7.05 11.29
C SER A 126 -11.20 -8.29 10.53
N SER A 127 -12.12 -9.22 10.23
CA SER A 127 -11.84 -10.40 9.40
C SER A 127 -11.73 -10.02 7.92
N LEU A 128 -12.62 -9.15 7.43
CA LEU A 128 -12.62 -8.70 6.05
C LEU A 128 -11.37 -7.88 5.68
N LEU A 129 -10.77 -7.15 6.61
CA LEU A 129 -9.52 -6.43 6.39
C LEU A 129 -8.32 -7.37 6.14
N LYS A 130 -8.44 -8.65 6.49
CA LYS A 130 -7.38 -9.67 6.35
C LYS A 130 -7.63 -10.61 5.16
N GLY A 131 -8.71 -10.38 4.41
CA GLY A 131 -9.19 -11.27 3.35
C GLY A 131 -8.35 -11.31 2.07
N GLY A 132 -7.33 -10.45 1.94
CA GLY A 132 -6.38 -10.49 0.81
C GLY A 132 -6.37 -9.25 -0.08
N LEU A 133 -7.49 -8.54 -0.24
CA LEU A 133 -7.63 -7.42 -1.18
C LEU A 133 -7.47 -6.03 -0.56
N LEU A 134 -7.07 -5.92 0.71
CA LEU A 134 -6.83 -4.63 1.36
C LEU A 134 -5.77 -3.83 0.59
N LEU A 135 -6.19 -2.86 -0.22
CA LEU A 135 -5.28 -2.04 -1.03
C LEU A 135 -4.57 -1.02 -0.14
N VAL A 136 -3.25 -1.19 0.03
CA VAL A 136 -2.41 -0.25 0.76
C VAL A 136 -1.30 0.24 -0.16
N ASN A 137 -1.27 1.54 -0.43
CA ASN A 137 -0.29 2.18 -1.30
C ASN A 137 -0.16 3.67 -0.94
N PRO A 138 0.61 4.50 -1.68
CA PRO A 138 0.80 5.91 -1.33
C PRO A 138 -0.47 6.76 -1.23
N TRP A 139 -1.57 6.33 -1.85
CA TRP A 139 -2.84 7.04 -1.90
C TRP A 139 -3.91 6.43 -0.99
N HIS A 140 -3.73 5.18 -0.57
CA HIS A 140 -4.67 4.43 0.26
C HIS A 140 -3.94 3.89 1.48
N ALA A 141 -4.09 4.58 2.62
CA ALA A 141 -3.44 4.17 3.86
C ALA A 141 -4.15 2.98 4.50
N LEU A 142 -3.42 2.26 5.35
CA LEU A 142 -3.94 1.24 6.23
C LEU A 142 -5.08 1.83 7.09
N PRO A 143 -6.25 1.18 7.17
CA PRO A 143 -7.35 1.63 8.01
C PRO A 143 -6.93 1.79 9.48
N GLN A 144 -7.42 2.83 10.14
CA GLN A 144 -7.03 3.15 11.53
C GLN A 144 -7.46 2.07 12.54
N ASP A 145 -8.50 1.31 12.19
CA ASP A 145 -9.07 0.20 12.96
C ASP A 145 -8.43 -1.16 12.63
N PHE A 146 -7.40 -1.18 11.76
CA PHE A 146 -6.66 -2.40 11.47
C PHE A 146 -5.89 -2.91 12.69
N THR A 147 -5.92 -4.22 12.92
CA THR A 147 -5.24 -4.88 14.06
C THR A 147 -4.33 -6.01 13.60
N ASP A 148 -3.21 -6.18 14.29
CA ASP A 148 -2.11 -7.10 13.96
C ASP A 148 -2.01 -8.31 14.94
N THR A 149 -3.07 -8.53 15.74
CA THR A 149 -3.07 -9.47 16.87
C THR A 149 -3.02 -10.95 16.47
N GLU A 150 -3.42 -11.29 15.25
CA GLU A 150 -3.47 -12.68 14.74
C GLU A 150 -2.22 -13.09 13.97
N LEU A 151 -1.21 -12.23 13.89
CA LEU A 151 0.03 -12.54 13.20
C LEU A 151 0.79 -13.70 13.87
N VAL A 152 1.25 -14.63 13.05
CA VAL A 152 2.04 -15.79 13.48
C VAL A 152 3.47 -15.70 12.98
N SER A 153 4.43 -16.19 13.78
CA SER A 153 5.84 -16.25 13.37
C SER A 153 6.04 -17.35 12.35
N VAL A 154 6.62 -17.02 11.19
CA VAL A 154 6.84 -17.99 10.10
C VAL A 154 7.79 -19.11 10.55
N GLY A 155 8.87 -18.76 11.25
CA GLY A 155 9.84 -19.73 11.76
C GLY A 155 9.21 -20.68 12.76
N SER A 156 8.55 -20.15 13.79
CA SER A 156 7.93 -20.97 14.84
C SER A 156 6.79 -21.85 14.31
N SER A 157 5.90 -21.32 13.46
CA SER A 157 4.75 -22.06 12.93
C SER A 157 5.16 -23.23 12.03
N THR A 158 6.31 -23.14 11.36
CA THR A 158 6.81 -24.19 10.46
C THR A 158 7.80 -25.13 11.13
N GLY A 159 8.11 -24.92 12.41
CA GLY A 159 9.21 -25.63 13.09
C GLY A 159 10.56 -25.37 12.43
N PHE A 160 10.76 -24.16 11.90
CA PHE A 160 11.95 -23.71 11.16
C PHE A 160 12.25 -24.51 9.88
N LYS A 161 11.26 -25.20 9.33
CA LYS A 161 11.37 -25.80 7.98
C LYS A 161 11.51 -24.74 6.90
N ILE A 162 10.87 -23.59 7.09
CA ILE A 162 11.09 -22.39 6.29
C ILE A 162 12.09 -21.52 7.05
N GLN A 163 13.23 -21.20 6.44
CA GLN A 163 14.20 -20.32 7.06
C GLN A 163 13.67 -18.89 7.11
N VAL A 164 14.05 -18.15 8.14
CA VAL A 164 13.66 -16.75 8.34
C VAL A 164 14.89 -15.91 8.69
N GLN A 165 14.86 -14.63 8.32
CA GLN A 165 15.91 -13.68 8.68
C GLN A 165 16.11 -13.64 10.21
N ASP A 166 15.01 -13.65 10.95
CA ASP A 166 14.95 -13.79 12.41
C ASP A 166 13.52 -14.19 12.84
N ASN A 167 13.33 -14.44 14.13
CA ASN A 167 12.05 -14.91 14.70
C ASN A 167 10.92 -13.87 14.68
N THR A 168 11.22 -12.61 14.33
CA THR A 168 10.24 -11.52 14.25
C THR A 168 9.51 -11.47 12.91
N VAL A 169 9.96 -12.24 11.91
CA VAL A 169 9.25 -12.41 10.63
C VAL A 169 7.90 -13.07 10.88
N LYS A 170 6.83 -12.31 10.69
CA LYS A 170 5.44 -12.72 10.92
C LYS A 170 4.57 -12.48 9.70
N LEU A 171 3.51 -13.28 9.55
CA LEU A 171 2.46 -13.13 8.55
C LEU A 171 1.11 -13.45 9.17
N PHE A 172 0.02 -12.99 8.55
CA PHE A 172 -1.30 -13.53 8.89
C PHE A 172 -1.40 -15.00 8.46
N PRO A 173 -2.20 -15.82 9.15
CA PRO A 173 -2.34 -17.25 8.85
C PRO A 173 -2.61 -17.53 7.37
N VAL A 174 -3.53 -16.78 6.74
CA VAL A 174 -3.87 -16.96 5.31
C VAL A 174 -2.67 -16.78 4.37
N ALA A 175 -1.78 -15.83 4.64
CA ALA A 175 -0.57 -15.61 3.86
C ALA A 175 0.52 -16.64 4.19
N MET A 176 0.58 -17.10 5.44
CA MET A 176 1.48 -18.17 5.88
C MET A 176 1.12 -19.48 5.17
N ASP A 177 -0.16 -19.86 5.20
CA ASP A 177 -0.67 -21.10 4.62
C ASP A 177 -0.40 -21.13 3.11
N ALA A 178 -0.62 -20.01 2.43
CA ALA A 178 -0.28 -19.86 1.02
C ALA A 178 1.23 -20.03 0.76
N LEU A 179 2.09 -19.37 1.54
CA LEU A 179 3.54 -19.49 1.43
C LEU A 179 4.01 -20.94 1.65
N THR A 180 3.46 -21.63 2.65
CA THR A 180 3.82 -23.02 2.95
C THR A 180 3.39 -23.94 1.82
N ALA A 181 2.15 -23.81 1.34
CA ALA A 181 1.66 -24.59 0.21
C ALA A 181 2.51 -24.38 -1.06
N MET A 182 2.96 -23.14 -1.31
CA MET A 182 3.87 -22.84 -2.42
C MET A 182 5.22 -23.55 -2.29
N ILE A 183 5.86 -23.49 -1.12
CA ILE A 183 7.18 -24.12 -0.90
C ILE A 183 7.06 -25.65 -0.98
N GLU A 184 6.01 -26.22 -0.41
CA GLU A 184 5.75 -27.67 -0.49
C GLU A 184 5.53 -28.13 -1.94
N ALA A 185 4.78 -27.36 -2.72
CA ALA A 185 4.58 -27.64 -4.14
C ALA A 185 5.86 -27.46 -4.97
N ALA A 186 6.64 -26.40 -4.74
CA ALA A 186 7.92 -26.21 -5.43
C ALA A 186 8.89 -27.38 -5.18
N LYS A 187 8.91 -27.90 -3.95
CA LYS A 187 9.65 -29.10 -3.60
C LYS A 187 9.10 -30.34 -4.31
N ALA A 188 7.79 -30.56 -4.30
CA ALA A 188 7.17 -31.75 -4.88
C ALA A 188 7.25 -31.79 -6.42
N GLU A 189 7.05 -30.66 -7.07
CA GLU A 189 6.93 -30.55 -8.53
C GLU A 189 8.28 -30.32 -9.22
N ALA A 190 9.21 -29.61 -8.57
CA ALA A 190 10.47 -29.17 -9.16
C ALA A 190 11.72 -29.48 -8.32
N ASN A 191 11.57 -30.16 -7.17
CA ASN A 191 12.66 -30.46 -6.24
C ASN A 191 13.45 -29.20 -5.81
N LEU A 192 12.74 -28.08 -5.65
CA LEU A 192 13.30 -26.80 -5.23
C LEU A 192 13.20 -26.65 -3.70
N GLU A 193 14.33 -26.31 -3.07
CA GLU A 193 14.46 -26.08 -1.62
C GLU A 193 15.27 -24.79 -1.35
N ASP A 194 15.79 -24.62 -0.13
CA ASP A 194 16.68 -23.51 0.26
C ASP A 194 16.04 -22.11 0.21
N TYR A 195 14.76 -22.02 0.57
CA TYR A 195 14.03 -20.75 0.73
C TYR A 195 14.33 -20.09 2.08
N ILE A 196 14.44 -18.76 2.07
CA ILE A 196 14.43 -17.91 3.26
C ILE A 196 13.44 -16.75 3.11
N VAL A 197 12.63 -16.52 4.15
CA VAL A 197 11.80 -15.32 4.25
C VAL A 197 12.62 -14.21 4.89
N ARG A 198 12.94 -13.19 4.10
CA ARG A 198 13.76 -12.06 4.54
C ARG A 198 12.97 -11.03 5.34
N GLU A 199 11.69 -10.88 5.04
CA GLU A 199 10.84 -9.86 5.61
C GLU A 199 9.37 -10.25 5.50
N GLY A 200 8.57 -9.85 6.48
CA GLY A 200 7.13 -10.05 6.54
C GLY A 200 6.46 -8.81 7.14
N TYR A 201 5.55 -8.99 8.07
CA TYR A 201 4.88 -7.88 8.76
C TYR A 201 5.87 -6.86 9.34
N ARG A 202 5.57 -5.58 9.14
CA ARG A 202 6.26 -4.45 9.74
C ARG A 202 5.25 -3.58 10.46
N SER A 203 5.49 -3.27 11.74
CA SER A 203 4.56 -2.44 12.52
C SER A 203 4.52 -0.98 12.05
N MET A 204 3.46 -0.26 12.42
CA MET A 204 3.35 1.19 12.21
C MET A 204 4.53 1.96 12.83
N ASP A 205 4.93 1.60 14.05
CA ASP A 205 6.06 2.23 14.74
C ASP A 205 7.36 2.00 13.99
N THR A 206 7.63 0.75 13.57
CA THR A 206 8.84 0.42 12.80
C THR A 206 8.87 1.19 11.47
N GLN A 207 7.74 1.30 10.76
CA GLN A 207 7.67 2.08 9.52
C GLN A 207 7.93 3.57 9.79
N THR A 208 7.43 4.10 10.90
CA THR A 208 7.62 5.49 11.32
C THR A 208 9.09 5.77 11.66
N GLU A 209 9.75 4.85 12.36
CA GLU A 209 11.18 4.93 12.66
C GLU A 209 12.02 4.94 11.37
N LEU A 210 11.73 4.05 10.41
CA LEU A 210 12.41 4.02 9.12
C LEU A 210 12.22 5.33 8.33
N PHE A 211 10.99 5.87 8.32
CA PHE A 211 10.70 7.12 7.63
C PHE A 211 11.43 8.31 8.28
N ASN A 212 11.39 8.41 9.61
CA ASN A 212 12.06 9.48 10.35
C ASN A 212 13.59 9.42 10.22
N ALA A 213 14.18 8.23 10.28
CA ALA A 213 15.61 8.04 10.06
C ALA A 213 16.02 8.51 8.64
N LYS A 214 15.20 8.22 7.63
CA LYS A 214 15.47 8.69 6.26
C LYS A 214 15.28 10.20 6.10
N MET A 215 14.30 10.80 6.78
CA MET A 215 14.17 12.26 6.85
C MET A 215 15.40 12.91 7.50
N GLU A 216 15.91 12.34 8.59
CA GLU A 216 17.11 12.85 9.27
C GLU A 216 18.33 12.81 8.34
N GLU A 217 18.55 11.70 7.64
CA GLU A 217 19.61 11.55 6.64
C GLU A 217 19.53 12.62 5.53
N LEU A 218 18.32 12.97 5.09
CA LEU A 218 18.08 13.91 4.01
C LEU A 218 17.97 15.38 4.47
N SER A 219 17.84 15.63 5.77
CA SER A 219 17.59 16.96 6.35
C SER A 219 18.70 17.99 6.08
N GLY A 220 19.93 17.53 5.83
CA GLY A 220 21.04 18.40 5.44
C GLY A 220 20.95 18.92 3.99
N LYS A 221 20.07 18.35 3.15
CA LYS A 221 19.90 18.71 1.74
C LYS A 221 18.52 19.28 1.43
N TYR A 222 17.51 18.83 2.16
CA TYR A 222 16.11 19.19 1.93
C TYR A 222 15.44 19.57 3.26
N SER A 223 14.39 20.38 3.19
CA SER A 223 13.60 20.79 4.36
C SER A 223 12.13 20.98 4.00
N GLY A 224 11.27 21.06 5.02
CA GLY A 224 9.81 21.22 4.84
C GLY A 224 9.20 20.10 4.01
N ASP A 225 8.20 20.43 3.19
CA ASP A 225 7.47 19.44 2.38
C ASP A 225 8.38 18.75 1.35
N ILE A 226 9.42 19.43 0.86
CA ILE A 226 10.39 18.84 -0.07
C ILE A 226 11.12 17.67 0.59
N LEU A 227 11.49 17.79 1.88
CA LEU A 227 12.12 16.69 2.61
C LEU A 227 11.23 15.46 2.66
N ILE A 228 9.93 15.66 2.92
CA ILE A 228 8.93 14.59 2.98
C ILE A 228 8.82 13.90 1.62
N GLU A 229 8.68 14.67 0.54
CA GLU A 229 8.56 14.12 -0.82
C GLU A 229 9.83 13.40 -1.29
N GLN A 230 11.02 13.89 -0.93
CA GLN A 230 12.27 13.17 -1.22
C GLN A 230 12.41 11.88 -0.39
N THR A 231 11.89 11.87 0.84
CA THR A 231 11.89 10.69 1.71
C THR A 231 10.97 9.61 1.15
N LYS A 232 9.75 9.98 0.71
CA LYS A 232 8.77 9.08 0.11
C LYS A 232 9.27 8.32 -1.11
N LYS A 233 10.25 8.86 -1.85
CA LYS A 233 10.91 8.17 -2.97
C LYS A 233 11.73 6.95 -2.56
N SER A 234 12.12 6.85 -1.29
CA SER A 234 12.97 5.76 -0.77
C SER A 234 12.24 4.89 0.25
N VAL A 235 11.38 5.49 1.08
CA VAL A 235 10.70 4.80 2.19
C VAL A 235 9.23 5.20 2.16
N ASN A 236 8.33 4.21 2.18
CA ASN A 236 6.88 4.47 2.24
C ASN A 236 6.54 5.32 3.46
N TYR A 237 5.58 6.23 3.31
CA TYR A 237 5.03 6.98 4.43
C TYR A 237 4.34 6.00 5.42
N PRO A 238 4.39 6.23 6.73
CA PRO A 238 3.71 5.36 7.70
C PRO A 238 2.24 5.14 7.36
N GLY A 239 1.82 3.87 7.32
CA GLY A 239 0.49 3.44 6.91
C GLY A 239 0.35 3.14 5.42
N THR A 240 1.37 3.40 4.59
CA THR A 240 1.32 3.18 3.13
C THR A 240 2.22 2.05 2.64
N SER A 241 2.78 1.26 3.57
CA SER A 241 3.63 0.11 3.26
C SER A 241 2.82 -1.18 3.25
N GLU A 242 2.95 -1.94 2.16
CA GLU A 242 2.40 -3.29 1.99
C GLU A 242 2.77 -4.23 3.15
N TYR A 243 3.96 -4.11 3.74
CA TYR A 243 4.36 -4.92 4.88
C TYR A 243 3.50 -4.68 6.13
N GLN A 244 2.88 -3.51 6.27
CA GLN A 244 2.00 -3.22 7.40
C GLN A 244 0.67 -3.99 7.32
N THR A 245 0.35 -4.57 6.16
CA THR A 245 -0.84 -5.42 6.02
C THR A 245 -0.62 -6.82 6.61
N GLY A 246 0.63 -7.26 6.82
CA GLY A 246 0.92 -8.64 7.23
C GLY A 246 0.60 -9.71 6.17
N LEU A 247 0.18 -9.29 4.97
CA LEU A 247 -0.14 -10.15 3.82
C LEU A 247 0.99 -10.18 2.78
N SER A 248 2.03 -9.39 2.99
CA SER A 248 3.17 -9.25 2.08
C SER A 248 4.46 -9.76 2.71
N PHE A 249 5.30 -10.41 1.90
CA PHE A 249 6.58 -10.97 2.33
C PHE A 249 7.64 -10.87 1.24
N ARG A 250 8.91 -10.86 1.66
CA ARG A 250 10.07 -10.90 0.76
C ARG A 250 10.77 -12.23 0.86
N MET A 251 10.92 -12.88 -0.29
CA MET A 251 11.64 -14.15 -0.43
C MET A 251 13.08 -13.94 -0.89
N ASP A 252 13.94 -14.87 -0.52
CA ASP A 252 15.29 -15.02 -1.01
C ASP A 252 15.71 -16.51 -0.97
N VAL A 253 16.87 -16.82 -1.55
CA VAL A 253 17.49 -18.15 -1.45
C VAL A 253 18.62 -18.13 -0.43
N TYR A 254 18.73 -19.18 0.36
CA TYR A 254 19.84 -19.32 1.30
C TYR A 254 20.15 -20.76 1.67
N ASN A 255 21.42 -21.12 1.52
CA ASN A 255 22.00 -22.36 1.98
C ASN A 255 23.40 -22.11 2.55
N ARG A 256 23.61 -22.49 3.82
CA ARG A 256 24.88 -22.28 4.54
C ARG A 256 26.11 -22.87 3.84
N ASN A 257 25.92 -23.90 3.01
CA ASN A 257 26.96 -24.62 2.31
C ASN A 257 27.09 -24.22 0.83
N ASN A 258 26.30 -23.26 0.35
CA ASN A 258 26.28 -22.85 -1.05
C ASN A 258 26.39 -21.33 -1.18
N ALA A 259 27.64 -20.84 -1.21
CA ALA A 259 27.91 -19.41 -1.31
C ALA A 259 27.50 -18.79 -2.65
N GLU A 260 27.44 -19.57 -3.73
CA GLU A 260 27.02 -19.08 -5.04
C GLU A 260 25.50 -18.87 -5.09
N LEU A 261 24.72 -19.79 -4.52
CA LEU A 261 23.27 -19.63 -4.35
C LEU A 261 22.96 -18.35 -3.55
N ASN A 262 23.66 -18.13 -2.43
CA ASN A 262 23.42 -17.00 -1.54
C ASN A 262 23.72 -15.62 -2.16
N LYS A 263 24.43 -15.58 -3.31
CA LYS A 263 24.71 -14.34 -4.06
C LYS A 263 23.66 -14.08 -5.15
N LEU A 264 22.85 -15.07 -5.51
CA LEU A 264 21.83 -14.89 -6.52
C LEU A 264 20.72 -13.99 -5.98
N LYS A 265 20.24 -13.07 -6.81
CA LYS A 265 18.95 -12.44 -6.55
C LYS A 265 17.87 -13.52 -6.65
N PHE A 266 16.90 -13.51 -5.75
CA PHE A 266 15.82 -14.50 -5.73
C PHE A 266 15.22 -14.75 -7.12
N GLN A 267 14.88 -13.68 -7.85
CA GLN A 267 14.25 -13.77 -9.18
C GLN A 267 15.12 -14.40 -10.27
N GLN A 268 16.43 -14.46 -10.07
CA GLN A 268 17.38 -15.10 -10.98
C GLN A 268 17.58 -16.58 -10.66
N SER A 269 17.20 -17.02 -9.46
CA SER A 269 17.22 -18.42 -9.04
C SER A 269 16.05 -19.20 -9.64
N ASP A 270 16.16 -20.53 -9.69
CA ASP A 270 15.08 -21.38 -10.17
C ASP A 270 13.88 -21.35 -9.20
N GLN A 271 14.14 -21.12 -7.91
CA GLN A 271 13.13 -20.84 -6.88
C GLN A 271 12.27 -19.63 -7.22
N GLY A 272 12.91 -18.51 -7.60
CA GLY A 272 12.20 -17.27 -7.95
C GLY A 272 11.42 -17.38 -9.27
N LYS A 273 11.97 -18.08 -10.27
CA LYS A 273 11.24 -18.37 -11.52
C LYS A 273 10.00 -19.23 -11.25
N TRP A 274 10.14 -20.28 -10.46
CA TRP A 274 8.99 -21.11 -10.07
C TRP A 274 7.93 -20.28 -9.34
N PHE A 275 8.34 -19.43 -8.40
CA PHE A 275 7.41 -18.52 -7.71
C PHE A 275 6.70 -17.61 -8.72
N THR A 276 7.42 -17.01 -9.66
CA THR A 276 6.83 -16.14 -10.69
C THR A 276 5.74 -16.85 -11.49
N GLU A 277 6.00 -18.09 -11.90
CA GLU A 277 5.08 -18.87 -12.75
C GLU A 277 3.90 -19.47 -11.97
N ASN A 278 4.07 -19.76 -10.68
CA ASN A 278 3.15 -20.62 -9.93
C ASN A 278 2.47 -19.97 -8.72
N SER A 279 2.96 -18.84 -8.19
CA SER A 279 2.43 -18.24 -6.94
C SER A 279 0.92 -18.01 -6.98
N TRP A 280 0.39 -17.64 -8.15
CA TRP A 280 -1.03 -17.33 -8.32
C TRP A 280 -1.95 -18.51 -8.00
N ARG A 281 -1.49 -19.75 -8.21
CA ARG A 281 -2.21 -20.99 -7.87
C ARG A 281 -2.52 -21.09 -6.37
N TYR A 282 -1.76 -20.39 -5.55
CA TYR A 282 -1.83 -20.40 -4.08
C TYR A 282 -2.37 -19.09 -3.51
N GLY A 283 -2.84 -18.18 -4.37
CA GLY A 283 -3.41 -16.91 -3.94
C GLY A 283 -2.37 -15.83 -3.65
N VAL A 284 -1.15 -15.99 -4.15
CA VAL A 284 -0.07 -15.02 -3.99
C VAL A 284 0.27 -14.44 -5.35
N ILE A 285 0.40 -13.12 -5.42
CA ILE A 285 0.90 -12.42 -6.59
C ILE A 285 2.31 -11.92 -6.33
N PHE A 286 3.11 -11.82 -7.38
CA PHE A 286 4.24 -10.91 -7.36
C PHE A 286 3.69 -9.48 -7.43
N ARG A 287 3.98 -8.63 -6.44
CA ARG A 287 3.21 -7.38 -6.20
C ARG A 287 3.38 -6.32 -7.30
N PHE A 288 4.50 -6.38 -8.00
CA PHE A 288 4.83 -5.49 -9.10
C PHE A 288 4.97 -6.32 -10.38
N PRO A 289 3.92 -7.01 -10.86
CA PRO A 289 4.04 -7.81 -12.07
C PRO A 289 4.12 -6.89 -13.29
N THR A 290 4.87 -7.35 -14.28
CA THR A 290 5.10 -6.65 -15.53
C THR A 290 5.13 -7.72 -16.60
N ALA A 291 4.71 -7.38 -17.80
CA ALA A 291 5.06 -8.18 -18.96
C ALA A 291 6.57 -8.51 -18.92
N ASP A 292 6.92 -9.76 -19.25
CA ASP A 292 8.29 -10.25 -19.38
C ASP A 292 9.14 -10.31 -18.09
N PHE A 293 8.55 -10.25 -16.89
CA PHE A 293 9.27 -10.58 -15.65
C PHE A 293 9.67 -12.08 -15.60
N PRO A 294 10.86 -12.46 -15.09
CA PRO A 294 11.91 -11.66 -14.46
C PRO A 294 13.07 -11.31 -15.41
N THR A 295 12.81 -11.08 -16.70
CA THR A 295 13.88 -10.70 -17.64
C THR A 295 14.48 -9.34 -17.24
N PRO A 296 15.75 -9.05 -17.57
CA PRO A 296 16.35 -7.75 -17.24
C PRO A 296 15.66 -6.52 -17.86
N GLN A 297 14.74 -6.71 -18.82
CA GLN A 297 14.02 -5.67 -19.56
C GLN A 297 12.55 -5.48 -19.10
N TRP A 298 12.13 -6.17 -18.04
CA TRP A 298 10.79 -6.08 -17.48
C TRP A 298 10.42 -4.62 -17.08
N GLU A 299 9.23 -4.15 -17.45
CA GLU A 299 8.76 -2.77 -17.21
C GLU A 299 7.89 -2.65 -15.96
N ASP A 300 8.41 -2.12 -14.85
CA ASP A 300 7.62 -1.99 -13.62
C ASP A 300 6.29 -1.21 -13.80
N LYS A 301 5.22 -1.68 -13.14
CA LYS A 301 3.94 -0.95 -13.07
C LYS A 301 3.97 0.18 -12.06
N SER A 302 5.13 0.81 -11.84
CA SER A 302 5.29 1.88 -10.84
C SER A 302 4.44 3.11 -11.16
N TYR A 303 4.09 3.34 -12.44
CA TYR A 303 3.11 4.36 -12.84
C TYR A 303 1.74 4.18 -12.16
N LYS A 304 1.41 2.94 -11.77
CA LYS A 304 0.16 2.58 -11.10
C LYS A 304 0.34 2.34 -9.61
N THR A 305 1.41 1.66 -9.20
CA THR A 305 1.61 1.29 -7.78
C THR A 305 2.21 2.43 -6.95
N GLY A 306 2.80 3.44 -7.60
CA GLY A 306 3.49 4.56 -6.95
C GLY A 306 4.80 4.17 -6.27
N VAL A 307 5.23 2.91 -6.43
CA VAL A 307 6.40 2.33 -5.78
C VAL A 307 7.26 1.69 -6.88
N SER A 308 8.32 2.39 -7.26
CA SER A 308 9.34 1.87 -8.19
C SER A 308 10.37 1.09 -7.37
N VAL A 309 10.27 -0.24 -7.37
CA VAL A 309 11.32 -1.04 -6.73
C VAL A 309 11.54 -2.39 -7.41
N GLN A 310 12.82 -2.73 -7.54
CA GLN A 310 13.35 -4.07 -7.77
C GLN A 310 13.15 -5.00 -6.56
N MET A 311 12.10 -4.81 -5.76
CA MET A 311 11.83 -5.61 -4.58
C MET A 311 11.14 -6.91 -4.98
N SER A 312 11.67 -8.03 -4.49
CA SER A 312 11.05 -9.36 -4.59
C SER A 312 9.88 -9.50 -3.62
N LEU A 313 8.90 -8.58 -3.71
CA LEU A 313 7.74 -8.51 -2.83
C LEU A 313 6.60 -9.37 -3.37
N TYR A 314 6.18 -10.33 -2.57
CA TYR A 314 5.01 -11.17 -2.83
C TYR A 314 3.87 -10.74 -1.91
N ARG A 315 2.65 -10.77 -2.43
CA ARG A 315 1.44 -10.32 -1.74
C ARG A 315 0.37 -11.39 -1.83
N TYR A 316 -0.15 -11.83 -0.69
CA TYR A 316 -1.34 -12.68 -0.65
C TYR A 316 -2.59 -11.85 -0.98
N VAL A 317 -3.38 -12.35 -1.93
CA VAL A 317 -4.67 -11.76 -2.36
C VAL A 317 -5.81 -12.78 -2.41
N GLY A 318 -5.55 -14.07 -2.21
CA GLY A 318 -6.54 -15.13 -2.38
C GLY A 318 -6.49 -15.80 -3.75
N LYS A 319 -6.85 -17.09 -3.83
CA LYS A 319 -6.65 -17.92 -5.04
C LYS A 319 -7.44 -17.41 -6.25
N ALA A 320 -8.73 -17.12 -6.05
CA ALA A 320 -9.60 -16.63 -7.12
C ALA A 320 -9.11 -15.29 -7.70
N HIS A 321 -8.73 -14.37 -6.80
CA HIS A 321 -8.20 -13.06 -7.16
C HIS A 321 -6.86 -13.17 -7.87
N ALA A 322 -5.91 -13.95 -7.33
CA ALA A 322 -4.61 -14.14 -7.94
C ALA A 322 -4.70 -14.80 -9.33
N ALA A 323 -5.63 -15.75 -9.52
CA ALA A 323 -5.91 -16.33 -10.83
C ALA A 323 -6.43 -15.27 -11.82
N ALA A 324 -7.44 -14.49 -11.43
CA ALA A 324 -7.97 -13.42 -12.26
C ALA A 324 -6.89 -12.39 -12.63
N MET A 325 -6.08 -11.97 -11.67
CA MET A 325 -4.96 -11.04 -11.86
C MET A 325 -3.88 -11.63 -12.79
N CYS A 326 -3.56 -12.91 -12.66
CA CYS A 326 -2.60 -13.60 -13.54
C CYS A 326 -3.09 -13.68 -14.99
N ILE A 327 -4.39 -13.96 -15.18
CA ILE A 327 -5.02 -14.04 -16.51
C ILE A 327 -5.03 -12.67 -17.19
N MET A 328 -5.42 -11.62 -16.46
CA MET A 328 -5.52 -10.25 -17.00
C MET A 328 -4.18 -9.50 -17.00
N ASP A 329 -3.14 -10.08 -16.39
CA ASP A 329 -1.85 -9.41 -16.14
C ASP A 329 -2.02 -8.09 -15.34
N TYR A 330 -2.86 -8.10 -14.30
CA TYR A 330 -3.15 -6.90 -13.50
C TYR A 330 -2.34 -6.84 -12.21
N CYS A 331 -1.91 -5.63 -11.83
CA CYS A 331 -1.50 -5.35 -10.46
C CYS A 331 -2.74 -5.20 -9.55
N LEU A 332 -2.53 -5.11 -8.22
CA LEU A 332 -3.65 -5.03 -7.27
C LEU A 332 -4.51 -3.78 -7.50
N GLU A 333 -3.89 -2.65 -7.82
CA GLU A 333 -4.59 -1.41 -8.15
C GLU A 333 -5.51 -1.57 -9.36
N GLU A 334 -4.98 -2.07 -10.48
CA GLU A 334 -5.76 -2.32 -11.71
C GLU A 334 -6.89 -3.30 -11.46
N TYR A 335 -6.65 -4.33 -10.65
CA TYR A 335 -7.66 -5.33 -10.34
C TYR A 335 -8.80 -4.78 -9.47
N VAL A 336 -8.50 -3.97 -8.44
CA VAL A 336 -9.54 -3.35 -7.61
C VAL A 336 -10.37 -2.36 -8.42
N GLU A 337 -9.72 -1.51 -9.23
CA GLU A 337 -10.42 -0.59 -10.15
C GLU A 337 -11.28 -1.35 -11.16
N PHE A 338 -10.75 -2.42 -11.74
CA PHE A 338 -11.50 -3.29 -12.64
C PHE A 338 -12.76 -3.85 -11.99
N LEU A 339 -12.68 -4.34 -10.75
CA LEU A 339 -13.86 -4.84 -10.02
C LEU A 339 -14.85 -3.73 -9.64
N MET A 340 -14.43 -2.46 -9.57
CA MET A 340 -15.37 -1.35 -9.37
C MET A 340 -16.27 -1.14 -10.60
N ASP A 341 -15.72 -1.34 -11.80
CA ASP A 341 -16.42 -1.20 -13.08
C ASP A 341 -17.15 -2.49 -13.49
N HIS A 342 -16.55 -3.64 -13.17
CA HIS A 342 -17.01 -5.00 -13.46
C HIS A 342 -17.24 -5.78 -12.16
N PRO A 343 -18.30 -5.47 -11.40
CA PRO A 343 -18.49 -5.98 -10.05
C PRO A 343 -18.86 -7.47 -10.00
N HIS A 344 -19.10 -8.12 -11.13
CA HIS A 344 -19.43 -9.53 -11.17
C HIS A 344 -18.71 -10.20 -12.33
N ILE A 345 -17.78 -11.11 -12.02
CA ILE A 345 -17.06 -11.90 -13.02
C ILE A 345 -17.07 -13.39 -12.67
N CYS A 346 -17.02 -14.25 -13.68
CA CYS A 346 -16.80 -15.68 -13.51
C CYS A 346 -15.47 -16.09 -14.16
N VAL A 347 -14.73 -16.97 -13.51
CA VAL A 347 -13.44 -17.51 -13.98
C VAL A 347 -13.59 -18.98 -14.29
N TYR A 348 -13.35 -19.34 -15.54
CA TYR A 348 -13.44 -20.71 -16.06
C TYR A 348 -12.05 -21.24 -16.40
N LYS A 349 -11.87 -22.54 -16.20
CA LYS A 349 -10.71 -23.32 -16.65
C LYS A 349 -11.21 -24.45 -17.52
N ASP A 350 -10.79 -24.47 -18.78
CA ASP A 350 -11.22 -25.46 -19.79
C ASP A 350 -12.76 -25.59 -19.88
N GLY A 351 -13.45 -24.45 -19.76
CA GLY A 351 -14.91 -24.35 -19.77
C GLY A 351 -15.59 -24.70 -18.44
N ALA A 352 -14.87 -25.22 -17.44
CA ALA A 352 -15.42 -25.50 -16.11
C ALA A 352 -15.29 -24.28 -15.18
N LEU A 353 -16.40 -23.88 -14.55
CA LEU A 353 -16.42 -22.77 -13.59
C LEU A 353 -15.52 -23.11 -12.39
N GLN A 354 -14.49 -22.29 -12.17
CA GLN A 354 -13.60 -22.41 -11.02
C GLN A 354 -14.00 -21.43 -9.93
N TYR A 355 -14.21 -20.17 -10.31
CA TYR A 355 -14.50 -19.07 -9.39
C TYR A 355 -15.61 -18.16 -9.89
N GLU A 356 -16.37 -17.59 -8.96
CA GLU A 356 -17.28 -16.45 -9.20
C GLU A 356 -16.88 -15.35 -8.22
N ILE A 357 -16.65 -14.15 -8.73
CA ILE A 357 -16.15 -13.02 -7.94
C ILE A 357 -17.15 -11.89 -8.02
N TYR A 358 -17.59 -11.41 -6.87
CA TYR A 358 -18.67 -10.44 -6.73
C TYR A 358 -18.30 -9.32 -5.76
N ARG A 359 -18.28 -8.08 -6.25
CA ARG A 359 -17.99 -6.88 -5.48
C ARG A 359 -19.27 -6.16 -5.09
N LEU A 360 -19.46 -6.00 -3.78
CA LEU A 360 -20.53 -5.24 -3.16
C LEU A 360 -20.02 -3.85 -2.80
N PRO A 361 -20.64 -2.75 -3.26
CA PRO A 361 -20.28 -1.42 -2.80
C PRO A 361 -20.63 -1.27 -1.32
N SER A 362 -19.77 -0.58 -0.57
CA SER A 362 -19.96 -0.26 0.84
C SER A 362 -19.59 1.19 1.08
N SER A 363 -20.56 2.02 1.49
CA SER A 363 -20.39 3.46 1.65
C SER A 363 -19.93 3.90 3.03
N GLU A 364 -19.92 3.00 4.02
CA GLU A 364 -19.57 3.32 5.41
C GLU A 364 -18.76 2.18 6.06
N ALA A 365 -17.83 2.52 6.95
CA ALA A 365 -17.13 1.55 7.77
C ALA A 365 -18.10 0.98 8.82
N LEU A 366 -18.79 -0.09 8.46
CA LEU A 366 -19.64 -0.88 9.35
C LEU A 366 -18.80 -1.86 10.18
N ASP A 367 -19.26 -2.17 11.39
CA ASP A 367 -18.65 -3.20 12.23
C ASP A 367 -18.82 -4.60 11.65
N THR A 368 -19.97 -4.85 11.00
CA THR A 368 -20.34 -6.14 10.39
C THR A 368 -20.99 -5.96 9.03
N TYR A 369 -20.92 -6.99 8.20
CA TYR A 369 -21.44 -7.01 6.84
C TYR A 369 -22.24 -8.28 6.59
N ASP A 370 -23.44 -8.12 6.06
CA ASP A 370 -24.27 -9.22 5.57
C ASP A 370 -23.93 -9.51 4.10
N LEU A 371 -23.37 -10.68 3.85
CA LEU A 371 -22.75 -11.05 2.57
C LEU A 371 -23.49 -12.24 1.95
N PRO A 372 -23.82 -12.18 0.65
CA PRO A 372 -24.45 -13.29 -0.05
C PRO A 372 -23.43 -14.41 -0.31
N VAL A 373 -23.88 -15.66 -0.25
CA VAL A 373 -23.12 -16.86 -0.64
C VAL A 373 -24.01 -17.74 -1.52
N PRO A 374 -23.69 -17.92 -2.82
CA PRO A 374 -24.48 -18.74 -3.73
C PRO A 374 -24.33 -20.23 -3.41
N ASN A 375 -25.39 -21.01 -3.59
CA ASN A 375 -25.38 -22.47 -3.51
C ASN A 375 -25.36 -23.03 -4.95
N PRO A 376 -24.41 -23.91 -5.33
CA PRO A 376 -23.57 -24.74 -4.46
C PRO A 376 -22.08 -24.34 -4.42
N ALA A 377 -21.74 -23.09 -4.03
CA ALA A 377 -20.34 -22.76 -3.78
C ALA A 377 -19.74 -23.71 -2.72
N ASN A 378 -18.58 -24.29 -3.00
CA ASN A 378 -17.89 -25.22 -2.09
C ASN A 378 -17.23 -24.47 -0.93
N ASP A 379 -16.71 -23.29 -1.22
CA ASP A 379 -15.99 -22.43 -0.29
C ASP A 379 -16.06 -20.97 -0.75
N TYR A 380 -15.75 -20.04 0.15
CA TYR A 380 -15.72 -18.61 -0.16
C TYR A 380 -14.64 -17.86 0.63
N GLN A 381 -14.19 -16.77 0.05
CA GLN A 381 -13.36 -15.75 0.69
C GLN A 381 -14.03 -14.40 0.56
N ALA A 382 -13.88 -13.56 1.58
CA ALA A 382 -14.40 -12.21 1.60
C ALA A 382 -13.29 -11.24 2.02
N SER A 383 -13.18 -10.11 1.34
CA SER A 383 -12.19 -9.08 1.67
C SER A 383 -12.74 -7.68 1.45
N LEU A 384 -12.44 -6.77 2.37
CA LEU A 384 -12.52 -5.34 2.06
C LEU A 384 -11.38 -4.99 1.09
N ASP A 385 -11.67 -4.10 0.14
CA ASP A 385 -10.72 -3.67 -0.88
C ASP A 385 -10.00 -2.35 -0.54
N ASN A 386 -10.37 -1.70 0.57
CA ASN A 386 -9.95 -0.34 0.95
C ASN A 386 -10.40 0.77 -0.02
N MET A 387 -11.37 0.48 -0.88
CA MET A 387 -11.92 1.34 -1.93
C MET A 387 -13.45 1.35 -1.88
N ASN A 388 -14.02 1.28 -0.67
CA ASN A 388 -15.47 1.29 -0.44
C ASN A 388 -16.18 0.08 -1.07
N GLY A 389 -15.57 -1.11 -1.00
CA GLY A 389 -16.19 -2.35 -1.43
C GLY A 389 -15.79 -3.56 -0.59
N VAL A 390 -16.72 -4.52 -0.49
CA VAL A 390 -16.44 -5.88 -0.04
C VAL A 390 -16.46 -6.77 -1.27
N VAL A 391 -15.39 -7.50 -1.50
CA VAL A 391 -15.28 -8.45 -2.60
C VAL A 391 -15.42 -9.86 -2.04
N MET A 392 -16.37 -10.59 -2.60
CA MET A 392 -16.57 -12.01 -2.38
C MET A 392 -15.94 -12.80 -3.52
N ALA A 393 -15.29 -13.91 -3.20
CA ALA A 393 -14.80 -14.89 -4.15
C ALA A 393 -15.29 -16.28 -3.75
N TYR A 394 -16.09 -16.89 -4.60
CA TYR A 394 -16.66 -18.22 -4.41
C TYR A 394 -15.87 -19.23 -5.23
N SER A 395 -15.67 -20.44 -4.70
CA SER A 395 -14.98 -21.54 -5.37
C SER A 395 -15.93 -22.69 -5.67
N PHE A 396 -15.87 -23.23 -6.89
CA PHE A 396 -16.74 -24.32 -7.37
C PHE A 396 -15.98 -25.57 -7.84
N GLY A 397 -14.69 -25.44 -8.17
CA GLY A 397 -13.80 -26.57 -8.48
C GLY A 397 -13.21 -27.24 -7.23
N GLN A 398 -12.70 -28.47 -7.39
CA GLN A 398 -11.82 -29.16 -6.42
C GLN A 398 -10.37 -29.11 -6.88
#